data_AF-A0A8F2F083-F1
#
_entry.id   AF-A0A8F2F083-F1
#
_cell.length_a   1.000
_cell.length_b   1.000
_cell.length_c   1.000
_cell.angle_alpha   90.00
_cell.angle_beta   90.00
_cell.angle_gamma   90.00
#
_symmetry.space_group_name_H-M   'P 1'
#
loop_
_entity.id
_entity.type
_entity.pdbx_description
1 polymer ?
#
loop_
_entity_poly.entity_id
_entity_poly.type
_entity_poly.pdbx_seq_one_letter_code
_entity_poly.pdbx_strand_id
1 'polypeptide(L)'
;MDNFKIIYRILRYLEDAMDYPEIDIDAFSATALNITKERWDSIMVMLVENGYIKGAVARVHQRQKPQLMFPERAQITLKGLEYLNENSTMKKVAYALKGVIDVIS
;
A
#
# COMPACT_ATOMS: atom_id res chain seq x y z
N MET A 1 -1.92 12.40 3.45
CA MET A 1 -2.39 11.53 2.33
C MET A 1 -3.32 10.48 2.90
N ASP A 2 -4.39 10.12 2.20
CA ASP A 2 -5.29 9.04 2.61
C ASP A 2 -4.61 7.66 2.53
N ASN A 3 -4.99 6.71 3.39
CA ASN A 3 -4.38 5.39 3.50
C ASN A 3 -4.51 4.59 2.19
N PHE A 4 -5.63 4.70 1.47
CA PHE A 4 -5.80 3.99 0.19
C PHE A 4 -4.87 4.54 -0.89
N LYS A 5 -4.63 5.87 -0.91
CA LYS A 5 -3.64 6.48 -1.82
C LYS A 5 -2.22 6.02 -1.49
N ILE A 6 -1.89 5.87 -0.22
CA ILE A 6 -0.59 5.34 0.22
C ILE A 6 -0.43 3.88 -0.26
N ILE A 7 -1.42 3.03 0.03
CA ILE A 7 -1.43 1.62 -0.40
C ILE A 7 -1.28 1.51 -1.92
N TYR A 8 -2.05 2.30 -2.69
CA TYR A 8 -1.95 2.32 -4.13
C TYR A 8 -0.53 2.68 -4.61
N ARG A 9 0.10 3.72 -4.04
CA ARG A 9 1.47 4.11 -4.41
C ARG A 9 2.48 3.02 -4.11
N ILE A 10 2.38 2.35 -2.95
CA ILE A 10 3.26 1.24 -2.58
C ILE A 10 3.10 0.09 -3.57
N LEU A 11 1.86 -0.34 -3.82
CA LEU A 11 1.59 -1.46 -4.74
C LEU A 11 2.00 -1.12 -6.18
N ARG A 12 1.73 0.09 -6.67
CA ARG A 12 2.16 0.55 -7.99
C ARG A 12 3.68 0.52 -8.12
N TYR A 13 4.39 1.02 -7.11
CA TYR A 13 5.84 0.97 -7.11
C TYR A 13 6.36 -0.48 -7.16
N LEU A 14 5.77 -1.39 -6.39
CA LEU A 14 6.17 -2.81 -6.40
C LEU A 14 5.82 -3.54 -7.70
N GLU A 15 4.76 -3.13 -8.40
CA GLU A 15 4.43 -3.59 -9.75
C GLU A 15 5.48 -3.09 -10.76
N ASP A 16 5.77 -1.79 -10.76
CA ASP A 16 6.78 -1.20 -11.66
C ASP A 16 8.18 -1.79 -11.36
N ALA A 17 8.47 -2.13 -10.09
CA ALA A 17 9.72 -2.75 -9.65
C ALA A 17 9.91 -4.20 -10.16
N MET A 18 8.88 -4.86 -10.71
CA MET A 18 9.00 -6.22 -11.25
C MET A 18 9.98 -6.31 -12.43
N ASP A 19 10.20 -5.21 -13.13
CA ASP A 19 11.13 -5.10 -14.26
C ASP A 19 12.58 -4.84 -13.83
N TYR A 20 12.84 -4.71 -12.53
CA TYR A 20 14.15 -4.37 -11.97
C TYR A 20 14.68 -5.47 -11.04
N PRO A 21 16.00 -5.69 -11.00
CA PRO A 21 16.58 -6.72 -10.13
C PRO A 21 16.57 -6.34 -8.65
N GLU A 22 16.47 -5.05 -8.34
CA GLU A 22 16.57 -4.50 -6.99
C GLU A 22 15.47 -3.46 -6.74
N ILE A 23 15.07 -3.36 -5.48
CA ILE A 23 14.03 -2.45 -5.01
C ILE A 23 14.67 -1.30 -4.25
N ASP A 24 14.35 -0.08 -4.65
CA ASP A 24 14.72 1.13 -3.92
C ASP A 24 13.67 1.42 -2.83
N ILE A 25 14.03 1.13 -1.58
CA ILE A 25 13.16 1.36 -0.42
C ILE A 25 12.85 2.85 -0.24
N ASP A 26 13.78 3.74 -0.62
CA ASP A 26 13.61 5.17 -0.40
C ASP A 26 12.43 5.71 -1.21
N ALA A 27 12.15 5.13 -2.38
CA ALA A 27 11.03 5.47 -3.26
C ALA A 27 9.63 5.29 -2.62
N PHE A 28 9.49 4.36 -1.66
CA PHE A 28 8.24 4.12 -0.94
C PHE A 28 8.41 4.18 0.59
N SER A 29 9.47 4.83 1.07
CA SER A 29 9.73 5.05 2.49
C SER A 29 8.66 5.93 3.16
N ALA A 30 8.62 5.91 4.50
CA ALA A 30 7.73 6.79 5.28
C ALA A 30 7.92 8.28 4.90
N THR A 31 9.17 8.70 4.68
CA THR A 31 9.53 10.04 4.25
C THR A 31 9.00 10.34 2.84
N ALA A 32 9.22 9.45 1.86
CA ALA A 32 8.74 9.63 0.48
C ALA A 32 7.20 9.66 0.37
N LEU A 33 6.52 9.03 1.32
CA LEU A 33 5.06 9.01 1.43
C LEU A 33 4.50 10.13 2.33
N ASN A 34 5.36 10.93 2.96
CA ASN A 34 5.02 11.99 3.90
C ASN A 34 4.10 11.51 5.04
N ILE A 35 4.52 10.42 5.71
CA ILE A 35 3.85 9.81 6.87
C ILE A 35 4.87 9.42 7.94
N THR A 36 4.40 9.10 9.15
CA THR A 36 5.28 8.60 10.20
C THR A 36 5.71 7.15 9.93
N LYS A 37 6.85 6.74 10.51
CA LYS A 37 7.35 5.36 10.40
C LYS A 37 6.35 4.34 10.94
N GLU A 38 5.65 4.66 12.03
CA GLU A 38 4.67 3.76 12.64
C GLU A 38 3.46 3.53 11.74
N ARG A 39 2.99 4.57 11.03
CA ARG A 39 1.91 4.43 10.06
C ARG A 39 2.37 3.59 8.87
N TRP A 40 3.59 3.85 8.40
CA TRP A 40 4.19 3.07 7.31
C TRP A 40 4.31 1.59 7.68
N ASP A 41 4.85 1.28 8.86
CA ASP A 41 4.98 -0.11 9.34
C ASP A 41 3.62 -0.79 9.45
N SER A 42 2.63 -0.09 10.01
CA SER A 42 1.28 -0.64 10.15
C SER A 42 0.64 -0.94 8.78
N ILE A 43 0.83 -0.07 7.79
CA ILE A 43 0.36 -0.30 6.42
C ILE A 43 1.07 -1.49 5.79
N MET A 44 2.40 -1.53 5.86
CA MET A 44 3.16 -2.62 5.26
C MET A 44 2.84 -3.97 5.89
N VAL A 45 2.68 -4.02 7.23
CA VAL A 45 2.23 -5.22 7.93
C VAL A 45 0.84 -5.66 7.46
N MET A 46 -0.12 -4.74 7.34
CA MET A 46 -1.44 -5.08 6.79
C MET A 46 -1.35 -5.66 5.38
N LEU A 47 -0.48 -5.14 4.52
CA LEU A 47 -0.29 -5.64 3.16
C LEU A 47 0.31 -7.06 3.14
N VAL A 48 1.28 -7.34 4.02
CA VAL A 48 1.86 -8.68 4.19
C VAL A 48 0.82 -9.66 4.71
N GLU A 49 0.17 -9.34 5.83
CA GLU A 49 -0.78 -10.24 6.51
C GLU A 49 -2.01 -10.56 5.64
N ASN A 50 -2.45 -9.61 4.81
CA ASN A 50 -3.56 -9.81 3.89
C ASN A 50 -3.12 -10.37 2.52
N GLY A 51 -1.84 -10.65 2.33
CA GLY A 51 -1.29 -11.28 1.13
C GLY A 51 -1.28 -10.41 -0.11
N TYR A 52 -1.31 -9.08 0.02
CA TYR A 52 -1.14 -8.13 -1.10
C TYR A 52 0.33 -7.99 -1.51
N ILE A 53 1.24 -8.17 -0.55
CA ILE A 53 2.69 -8.26 -0.76
C ILE A 53 3.25 -9.49 -0.04
N LYS A 54 4.41 -9.98 -0.48
CA LYS A 54 5.16 -11.10 0.10
C LYS A 54 6.65 -10.77 0.22
N GLY A 55 7.44 -11.66 0.83
CA GLY A 55 8.90 -11.55 0.92
C GLY A 55 9.42 -10.67 2.07
N ALA A 56 8.72 -9.58 2.39
CA ALA A 56 8.89 -8.85 3.65
C ALA A 56 8.21 -9.61 4.82
N VAL A 57 8.73 -9.43 6.03
CA VAL A 57 8.25 -10.14 7.23
C VAL A 57 7.53 -9.18 8.17
N ALA A 58 6.26 -9.46 8.45
CA ALA A 58 5.51 -8.79 9.49
C ALA A 58 5.93 -9.34 10.86
N ARG A 59 6.42 -8.45 11.73
CA ARG A 59 6.75 -8.76 13.11
C ARG A 59 5.73 -8.06 14.01
N VAL A 60 4.85 -8.85 14.60
CA VAL A 60 3.85 -8.38 15.56
C VAL A 60 4.22 -8.91 16.94
N HIS A 61 4.55 -8.00 17.86
CA HIS A 61 4.76 -8.32 19.27
C HIS A 61 3.53 -7.91 20.07
N GLN A 62 3.06 -8.76 20.99
CA GLN A 62 1.84 -8.51 21.78
C GLN A 62 1.82 -7.17 22.54
N ARG A 63 2.98 -6.54 22.78
CA ARG A 63 3.11 -5.27 23.52
C ARG A 63 3.76 -4.14 22.74
N GLN A 64 4.08 -4.34 21.46
CA GLN A 64 4.73 -3.31 20.64
C GLN A 64 3.94 -3.08 19.36
N LYS A 65 4.15 -1.90 18.76
CA LYS A 65 3.57 -1.62 17.45
C LYS A 65 4.12 -2.62 16.43
N PRO A 66 3.31 -3.01 15.42
CA PRO A 66 3.77 -3.83 14.32
C PRO A 66 5.00 -3.22 13.65
N GLN A 67 5.92 -4.05 13.21
CA GLN A 67 7.11 -3.63 12.47
C GLN A 67 7.26 -4.48 11.22
N LEU A 68 7.65 -3.83 10.12
CA LEU A 68 8.06 -4.55 8.92
C LEU A 68 9.57 -4.82 8.97
N MET A 69 9.96 -6.04 8.65
CA MET A 69 11.34 -6.46 8.49
C MET A 69 11.60 -6.81 7.01
N PHE A 70 12.82 -6.53 6.54
CA PHE A 70 13.27 -6.80 5.17
C PHE A 70 12.41 -6.15 4.06
N PRO A 71 12.18 -4.83 4.10
CA PRO A 71 11.41 -4.14 3.06
C PRO A 71 11.97 -4.30 1.65
N GLU A 72 13.28 -4.45 1.50
CA GLU A 72 13.97 -4.70 0.22
C GLU A 72 13.54 -6.00 -0.47
N ARG A 73 12.90 -6.91 0.28
CA ARG A 73 12.39 -8.20 -0.22
C ARG A 73 10.92 -8.15 -0.58
N ALA A 74 10.24 -7.02 -0.40
CA ALA A 74 8.82 -6.90 -0.67
C ALA A 74 8.52 -7.15 -2.15
N GLN A 75 7.57 -8.02 -2.46
CA GLN A 75 7.11 -8.27 -3.82
C GLN A 75 5.60 -8.21 -3.85
N ILE A 76 5.03 -7.58 -4.89
CA ILE A 76 3.58 -7.61 -5.10
C ILE A 76 3.10 -9.04 -5.40
N THR A 77 1.90 -9.38 -4.95
CA THR A 77 1.26 -10.68 -5.25
C THR A 77 0.20 -10.51 -6.33
N LEU A 78 -0.38 -11.62 -6.81
CA LEU A 78 -1.55 -11.58 -7.69
C LEU A 78 -2.70 -10.78 -7.06
N LYS A 79 -2.96 -10.95 -5.76
CA LYS A 79 -3.98 -10.19 -5.03
C LYS A 79 -3.65 -8.69 -4.97
N GLY A 80 -2.37 -8.34 -4.88
CA GLY A 80 -1.90 -6.95 -5.00
C GLY A 80 -2.17 -6.35 -6.38
N LEU A 81 -1.92 -7.12 -7.44
CA LEU A 81 -2.23 -6.71 -8.83
C LEU A 81 -3.75 -6.58 -9.04
N GLU A 82 -4.54 -7.53 -8.53
CA GLU A 82 -6.00 -7.45 -8.51
C GLU A 82 -6.46 -6.20 -7.77
N TYR A 83 -5.86 -5.86 -6.62
CA TYR A 83 -6.15 -4.60 -5.94
C TYR A 83 -5.87 -3.41 -6.84
N LEU A 84 -4.76 -3.35 -7.57
CA LEU A 84 -4.46 -2.23 -8.48
C LEU A 84 -5.47 -2.14 -9.64
N ASN A 85 -5.89 -3.28 -10.19
CA ASN A 85 -6.85 -3.37 -11.28
C ASN A 85 -8.30 -3.05 -10.82
N GLU A 86 -8.70 -3.60 -9.68
CA GLU A 86 -10.04 -3.44 -9.08
C GLU A 86 -10.20 -2.12 -8.32
N ASN A 87 -9.13 -1.48 -7.82
CA ASN A 87 -9.17 -0.16 -7.15
C ASN A 87 -9.41 1.03 -8.08
N SER A 88 -10.03 0.75 -9.22
CA SER A 88 -11.25 1.48 -9.58
C SER A 88 -12.26 1.65 -8.43
N THR A 89 -12.15 1.05 -7.24
CA THR A 89 -12.91 1.46 -6.04
C THR A 89 -12.77 2.94 -5.71
N MET A 90 -11.59 3.56 -5.91
CA MET A 90 -11.45 5.03 -5.88
C MET A 90 -12.19 5.69 -7.04
N LYS A 91 -12.28 5.04 -8.21
CA LYS A 91 -13.21 5.46 -9.28
C LYS A 91 -14.68 5.32 -8.81
N LYS A 92 -15.11 4.22 -8.19
CA LYS A 92 -16.48 3.95 -7.71
C LYS A 92 -16.88 4.91 -6.57
N VAL A 93 -15.98 5.18 -5.62
CA VAL A 93 -16.15 6.16 -4.53
C VAL A 93 -16.11 7.59 -5.09
N ALA A 94 -15.23 7.90 -6.04
CA ALA A 94 -15.24 9.20 -6.73
C ALA A 94 -16.52 9.41 -7.56
N TYR A 95 -17.02 8.36 -8.24
CA TYR A 95 -18.30 8.38 -8.95
C TYR A 95 -19.47 8.54 -7.98
N ALA A 96 -19.46 7.83 -6.84
CA ALA A 96 -20.47 7.97 -5.81
C ALA A 96 -20.49 9.39 -5.20
N LEU A 97 -19.32 9.97 -4.90
CA LEU A 97 -19.20 11.33 -4.39
C LEU A 97 -19.63 12.39 -5.42
N LYS A 98 -19.28 12.23 -6.71
CA LYS A 98 -19.79 13.10 -7.79
C LYS A 98 -21.31 13.02 -7.91
N GLY A 99 -21.88 11.81 -7.87
CA GLY A 99 -23.33 11.61 -7.97
C GLY A 99 -24.13 12.25 -6.83
N VAL A 100 -23.56 12.39 -5.63
CA VAL A 100 -24.20 13.08 -4.50
C VAL A 100 -24.22 14.60 -4.68
N ILE A 101 -23.20 15.19 -5.31
CA ILE A 101 -23.12 16.65 -5.55
C ILE A 101 -24.12 17.10 -6.62
N ASP A 102 -24.30 16.30 -7.68
CA ASP A 102 -25.25 16.60 -8.77
C ASP A 102 -26.73 16.50 -8.35
N VAL A 103 -27.05 15.78 -7.27
CA VAL A 103 -28.43 15.62 -6.77
C VAL A 103 -28.86 16.74 -5.81
N ILE A 104 -27.89 17.45 -5.21
CA ILE A 104 -28.12 18.49 -4.19
C ILE A 104 -27.93 19.91 -4.78
N SER A 105 -27.61 20.02 -6.07
CA SER A 105 -27.46 21.30 -6.80
C SER A 105 -28.70 21.64 -7.63
#